data_AF-A0A431HZE3-F1
#
_entry.id   AF-A0A431HZE3-F1
#
_cell.length_a   1.000
_cell.length_b   1.000
_cell.length_c   1.000
_cell.angle_alpha   90.00
_cell.angle_beta   90.00
_cell.angle_gamma   90.00
#
_symmetry.space_group_name_H-M   'P 1'
#
loop_
_entity.id
_entity.type
_entity.pdbx_description
1 polymer ?
#
loop_
_entity_poly.entity_id
_entity_poly.type
_entity_poly.pdbx_seq_one_letter_code
_entity_poly.pdbx_strand_id
1 'polypeptide(L)'
;MAAAAKPGIVVLISGRGSNLQSILDRAASGELPVEVRAVISNRPGVYGLQRAREAGVPALVLDHKDFADRTSFEAELIRQIDGFGPALVVLAGFMRILEPGFCEHYRGRMLNIHPSLLPKYRGVHTHERALAAGETE
;
A
#
# COMPACT_ATOMS: atom_id res chain seq x y z
N MET A 1 -33.46 -2.95 -2.02
CA MET A 1 -32.28 -3.15 -2.88
C MET A 1 -31.12 -3.49 -1.98
N ALA A 2 -30.43 -4.61 -2.20
CA ALA A 2 -29.22 -4.92 -1.45
C ALA A 2 -28.18 -3.82 -1.71
N ALA A 3 -27.52 -3.32 -0.66
CA ALA A 3 -26.39 -2.42 -0.85
C ALA A 3 -25.35 -3.12 -1.74
N ALA A 4 -24.86 -2.43 -2.77
CA ALA A 4 -23.80 -2.96 -3.61
C ALA A 4 -22.60 -3.32 -2.72
N ALA A 5 -22.02 -4.50 -2.93
CA ALA A 5 -20.87 -4.94 -2.13
C ALA A 5 -19.71 -3.93 -2.29
N LYS A 6 -19.16 -3.46 -1.17
CA LYS A 6 -18.03 -2.52 -1.19
C LYS A 6 -16.83 -3.21 -1.88
N PRO A 7 -16.14 -2.55 -2.83
CA PRO A 7 -14.92 -3.10 -3.42
C PRO A 7 -13.86 -3.33 -2.34
N GLY A 8 -13.33 -4.56 -2.30
CA GLY A 8 -12.26 -4.93 -1.40
C GLY A 8 -10.92 -4.38 -1.86
N ILE A 9 -10.10 -3.88 -0.93
CA ILE A 9 -8.75 -3.42 -1.21
C ILE A 9 -7.72 -4.13 -0.32
N VAL A 10 -6.51 -4.27 -0.83
CA VAL A 10 -5.33 -4.66 -0.04
C VAL A 10 -4.34 -3.50 -0.03
N VAL A 11 -3.86 -3.12 1.15
CA VAL A 11 -2.95 -1.99 1.32
C VAL A 11 -1.53 -2.49 1.63
N LEU A 12 -0.55 -2.04 0.85
CA LEU A 12 0.86 -2.37 1.04
C LEU A 12 1.60 -1.22 1.74
N ILE A 13 2.38 -1.54 2.77
CA ILE A 13 3.09 -0.55 3.62
C ILE A 13 4.52 -0.97 3.98
N SER A 14 5.37 -0.02 4.38
CA SER A 14 6.72 -0.31 4.90
C SER A 14 7.09 0.46 6.18
N GLY A 15 6.13 1.12 6.83
CA GLY A 15 6.45 2.02 7.94
C GLY A 15 5.26 2.45 8.79
N ARG A 16 5.25 3.72 9.21
CA ARG A 16 4.30 4.28 10.19
C ARG A 16 2.82 4.18 9.78
N GLY A 17 2.54 4.14 8.48
CA GLY A 17 1.19 3.95 7.95
C GLY A 17 0.24 5.13 8.20
N SER A 18 0.69 6.38 8.04
CA SER A 18 -0.21 7.55 8.14
C SER A 18 -1.28 7.55 7.05
N ASN A 19 -0.90 7.29 5.79
CA ASN A 19 -1.86 7.13 4.70
C ASN A 19 -2.80 5.93 4.93
N LEU A 20 -2.27 4.83 5.49
CA LEU A 20 -3.10 3.69 5.89
C LEU A 20 -4.15 4.10 6.92
N GLN A 21 -3.77 4.86 7.96
CA GLN A 21 -4.74 5.33 8.96
C GLN A 21 -5.87 6.13 8.32
N SER A 22 -5.52 7.09 7.44
CA SER A 22 -6.52 7.88 6.72
C SER A 22 -7.47 7.04 5.87
N ILE A 23 -6.99 5.93 5.29
CA ILE A 23 -7.82 4.98 4.53
C ILE A 23 -8.74 4.20 5.49
N LEU A 24 -8.21 3.69 6.59
CA LEU A 24 -8.97 2.93 7.59
C LEU A 24 -10.11 3.77 8.19
N ASP A 25 -9.80 5.01 8.61
CA ASP A 25 -10.76 5.91 9.24
C ASP A 25 -11.91 6.26 8.28
N ARG A 26 -11.59 6.52 7.01
CA ARG A 26 -12.59 6.86 5.98
C ARG A 26 -13.40 5.64 5.53
N ALA A 27 -12.79 4.46 5.49
CA ALA A 27 -13.52 3.22 5.19
C ALA A 27 -14.50 2.87 6.34
N ALA A 28 -14.08 3.06 7.59
CA ALA A 28 -14.89 2.81 8.78
C ALA A 28 -16.06 3.79 8.91
N SER A 29 -15.85 5.08 8.65
CA SER A 29 -16.91 6.10 8.64
C SER A 29 -17.86 5.99 7.44
N GLY A 30 -17.46 5.29 6.38
CA GLY A 30 -18.24 5.15 5.15
C GLY A 30 -18.03 6.28 4.13
N GLU A 31 -17.19 7.27 4.44
CA GLU A 31 -16.77 8.32 3.49
C GLU A 31 -16.01 7.74 2.29
N LEU A 32 -15.26 6.66 2.51
CA LEU A 32 -14.61 5.90 1.46
C LEU A 32 -15.37 4.58 1.26
N PRO A 33 -16.05 4.38 0.11
CA PRO A 33 -16.89 3.21 -0.13
C PRO A 33 -16.05 1.98 -0.52
N VAL A 34 -15.15 1.55 0.37
CA VAL A 34 -14.27 0.39 0.18
C VAL A 34 -14.28 -0.49 1.42
N GLU A 35 -13.81 -1.72 1.28
CA GLU A 35 -13.51 -2.64 2.38
C GLU A 35 -12.00 -2.89 2.42
N VAL A 36 -11.31 -2.56 3.51
CA VAL A 36 -9.89 -2.90 3.67
C VAL A 36 -9.77 -4.35 4.11
N ARG A 37 -9.44 -5.24 3.18
CA ARG A 37 -9.42 -6.69 3.43
C ARG A 37 -8.13 -7.18 4.07
N ALA A 38 -7.01 -6.53 3.76
CA ALA A 38 -5.75 -6.81 4.39
C ALA A 38 -4.79 -5.63 4.30
N VAL A 39 -3.85 -5.61 5.24
CA VAL A 39 -2.66 -4.78 5.20
C VAL A 39 -1.44 -5.69 5.21
N ILE A 40 -0.57 -5.54 4.23
CA ILE A 40 0.66 -6.35 4.12
C ILE A 40 1.86 -5.42 4.23
N SER A 41 2.80 -5.75 5.11
CA SER A 41 4.09 -5.07 5.15
C SER A 41 5.23 -5.94 4.70
N ASN A 42 6.14 -5.35 3.93
CA ASN A 42 7.41 -5.99 3.61
C ASN A 42 8.46 -5.90 4.73
N ARG A 43 8.12 -5.29 5.88
CA ARG A 43 9.03 -5.12 7.01
C ARG A 43 8.33 -5.54 8.32
N PRO A 44 8.98 -6.35 9.16
CA PRO A 44 8.44 -6.69 10.47
C PRO A 44 8.43 -5.46 11.39
N GLY A 45 7.56 -5.48 12.40
CA GLY A 45 7.57 -4.51 13.50
C GLY A 45 7.17 -3.07 13.12
N VAL A 46 6.63 -2.82 11.92
CA VAL A 46 6.20 -1.47 11.54
C VAL A 46 4.88 -1.08 12.21
N TYR A 47 4.78 0.18 12.64
CA TYR A 47 3.61 0.68 13.35
C TYR A 47 2.31 0.62 12.52
N GLY A 48 2.39 0.68 11.18
CA GLY A 48 1.20 0.53 10.34
C GLY A 48 0.49 -0.82 10.50
N LEU A 49 1.19 -1.88 10.89
CA LEU A 49 0.55 -3.17 11.19
C LEU A 49 -0.25 -3.14 12.49
N GLN A 50 0.20 -2.35 13.48
CA GLN A 50 -0.56 -2.13 14.70
C GLN A 50 -1.89 -1.42 14.39
N ARG A 51 -1.84 -0.37 13.56
CA ARG A 51 -3.05 0.34 13.10
C ARG A 51 -4.08 -0.58 12.44
N ALA A 52 -3.60 -1.48 11.58
CA ALA A 52 -4.47 -2.47 10.93
C ALA A 52 -5.14 -3.41 11.94
N ARG A 53 -4.37 -3.93 12.92
CA ARG A 53 -4.91 -4.80 13.98
C ARG A 53 -5.93 -4.08 14.87
N GLU A 54 -5.64 -2.84 15.25
CA GLU A 54 -6.54 -1.99 16.04
C GLU A 54 -7.86 -1.72 15.30
N ALA A 55 -7.81 -1.62 13.97
CA ALA A 55 -9.00 -1.49 13.12
C ALA A 55 -9.70 -2.83 12.79
N GLY A 56 -9.24 -3.96 13.36
CA GLY A 56 -9.80 -5.28 13.08
C GLY A 56 -9.50 -5.83 11.67
N VAL A 57 -8.51 -5.28 10.98
CA VAL A 57 -8.11 -5.69 9.63
C VAL A 57 -6.95 -6.70 9.70
N PRO A 58 -6.97 -7.79 8.92
CA PRO A 58 -5.84 -8.70 8.78
C PRO A 58 -4.53 -7.96 8.48
N ALA A 59 -3.52 -8.16 9.35
CA ALA A 59 -2.23 -7.49 9.28
C ALA A 59 -1.10 -8.53 9.09
N LEU A 60 -0.58 -8.63 7.87
CA LEU A 60 0.40 -9.63 7.48
C LEU A 60 1.80 -9.03 7.35
N VAL A 61 2.80 -9.83 7.70
CA VAL A 61 4.20 -9.52 7.45
C VAL A 61 4.70 -10.51 6.42
N LEU A 62 5.32 -9.98 5.38
CA LEU A 62 6.11 -10.74 4.43
C LEU A 62 7.49 -10.10 4.39
N ASP A 63 8.42 -10.50 5.26
CA ASP A 63 9.73 -9.85 5.28
C ASP A 63 10.48 -10.17 3.97
N HIS A 64 10.76 -9.14 3.19
CA HIS A 64 11.48 -9.28 1.93
C HIS A 64 12.93 -9.79 2.11
N LYS A 65 13.44 -9.80 3.34
CA LYS A 65 14.75 -10.37 3.68
C LYS A 65 14.74 -11.89 3.80
N ASP A 66 13.57 -12.51 3.92
CA ASP A 66 13.42 -13.96 3.99
C ASP A 66 13.44 -14.63 2.61
N PHE A 67 13.61 -13.85 1.54
CA PHE A 67 13.57 -14.29 0.15
C PHE A 67 14.94 -14.12 -0.51
N ALA A 68 15.31 -15.10 -1.34
CA ALA A 68 16.58 -15.09 -2.06
C ALA A 68 16.65 -13.97 -3.10
N ASP A 69 15.52 -13.62 -3.69
CA ASP A 69 15.42 -12.63 -4.76
C ASP A 69 14.08 -11.89 -4.73
N ARG A 70 13.94 -10.92 -5.64
CA ARG A 70 12.74 -10.10 -5.72
C ARG A 70 11.56 -10.88 -6.29
N THR A 71 11.81 -11.74 -7.28
CA THR A 71 10.79 -12.50 -7.98
C THR A 71 10.08 -13.49 -7.05
N SER A 72 10.82 -14.22 -6.22
CA SER A 72 10.29 -15.13 -5.21
C SER A 72 9.48 -14.39 -4.13
N PHE A 73 9.95 -13.24 -3.68
CA PHE A 73 9.19 -12.35 -2.79
C PHE A 73 7.88 -11.89 -3.43
N GLU A 74 7.92 -11.42 -4.68
CA GLU A 74 6.75 -10.88 -5.38
C GLU A 74 5.73 -11.97 -5.72
N ALA A 75 6.17 -13.19 -6.03
CA ALA A 75 5.27 -14.33 -6.23
C ALA A 75 4.47 -14.66 -4.96
N GLU A 76 5.13 -14.68 -3.80
CA GLU A 76 4.45 -14.89 -2.51
C GLU A 76 3.56 -13.70 -2.14
N LEU A 77 4.01 -12.47 -2.42
CA LEU A 77 3.20 -11.27 -2.20
C LEU A 77 1.91 -11.30 -3.03
N ILE A 78 2.01 -11.67 -4.32
CA ILE A 78 0.84 -11.85 -5.20
C ILE A 78 -0.10 -12.91 -4.61
N ARG A 79 0.43 -14.07 -4.21
CA ARG A 79 -0.37 -15.15 -3.61
C ARG A 79 -1.14 -14.66 -2.38
N GLN A 80 -0.49 -13.90 -1.49
CA GLN A 80 -1.15 -13.35 -0.31
C GLN A 80 -2.21 -12.31 -0.66
N ILE A 81 -1.91 -11.37 -1.56
CA ILE A 81 -2.86 -10.35 -2.03
C ILE A 81 -4.09 -11.02 -2.65
N ASP A 82 -3.90 -11.94 -3.58
CA ASP A 82 -4.96 -12.59 -4.32
C ASP A 82 -5.83 -13.50 -3.44
N GLY A 83 -5.26 -14.04 -2.35
CA GLY A 83 -6.00 -14.76 -1.32
C GLY A 83 -7.11 -13.93 -0.65
N PHE A 84 -7.03 -12.60 -0.69
CA PHE A 84 -8.09 -11.70 -0.21
C PHE A 84 -9.05 -11.23 -1.33
N GLY A 85 -8.83 -11.65 -2.58
CA GLY A 85 -9.63 -11.30 -3.75
C GLY A 85 -9.90 -9.80 -3.95
N PRO A 86 -8.91 -8.89 -3.84
CA PRO A 86 -9.16 -7.45 -3.89
C PRO A 86 -9.52 -6.98 -5.30
N ALA A 87 -10.39 -5.98 -5.34
CA ALA A 87 -10.63 -5.16 -6.52
C ALA A 87 -9.46 -4.21 -6.81
N LEU A 88 -8.71 -3.80 -5.78
CA LEU A 88 -7.62 -2.82 -5.88
C LEU A 88 -6.47 -3.10 -4.90
N VAL A 89 -5.23 -2.89 -5.36
CA VAL A 89 -4.02 -2.85 -4.53
C VAL A 89 -3.60 -1.39 -4.32
N VAL A 90 -3.38 -0.98 -3.07
CA VAL A 90 -3.03 0.40 -2.71
C VAL A 90 -1.64 0.45 -2.06
N LEU A 91 -0.71 1.18 -2.69
CA LEU A 91 0.62 1.43 -2.15
C LEU A 91 0.58 2.67 -1.25
N ALA A 92 0.64 2.46 0.07
CA ALA A 92 0.54 3.51 1.08
C ALA A 92 1.86 3.66 1.84
N GLY A 93 2.90 4.10 1.12
CA GLY A 93 4.27 4.17 1.65
C GLY A 93 4.98 2.82 1.61
N PHE A 94 4.76 2.06 0.53
CA PHE A 94 5.50 0.83 0.25
C PHE A 94 6.86 1.16 -0.36
N MET A 95 7.93 0.92 0.39
CA MET A 95 9.31 1.34 0.09
C MET A 95 10.11 0.21 -0.56
N ARG A 96 9.55 -0.40 -1.60
CA ARG A 96 10.22 -1.40 -2.44
C ARG A 96 9.77 -1.23 -3.88
N ILE A 97 10.72 -1.25 -4.81
CA ILE A 97 10.44 -1.23 -6.24
C ILE A 97 9.83 -2.57 -6.64
N LEU A 98 8.67 -2.51 -7.31
CA LEU A 98 7.96 -3.67 -7.83
C LEU A 98 8.45 -4.00 -9.24
N GLU A 99 8.62 -5.28 -9.57
CA GLU A 99 9.01 -5.70 -10.92
C GLU A 99 7.87 -5.47 -11.92
N PRO A 100 8.19 -5.33 -13.23
CA PRO A 100 7.17 -5.16 -14.26
C PRO A 100 6.09 -6.25 -14.24
N GLY A 101 6.46 -7.50 -13.91
CA GLY A 101 5.50 -8.62 -13.82
C GLY A 101 4.43 -8.40 -12.76
N PHE A 102 4.80 -7.87 -11.59
CA PHE A 102 3.84 -7.52 -10.53
C PHE A 102 2.90 -6.40 -10.99
N CYS A 103 3.45 -5.37 -11.63
CA CYS A 103 2.66 -4.26 -12.16
C CYS A 103 1.68 -4.71 -13.25
N GLU A 104 2.07 -5.64 -14.12
CA GLU A 104 1.20 -6.20 -15.14
C GLU A 104 0.08 -7.05 -14.54
N HIS A 105 0.37 -7.86 -13.51
CA HIS A 105 -0.63 -8.68 -12.82
C HIS A 105 -1.78 -7.84 -12.23
N TYR A 106 -1.46 -6.66 -11.70
CA TYR A 106 -2.43 -5.70 -11.16
C TYR A 106 -2.72 -4.52 -12.10
N ARG A 107 -2.50 -4.66 -13.41
CA ARG A 107 -2.69 -3.57 -14.37
C ARG A 107 -4.13 -3.02 -14.30
N GLY A 108 -4.23 -1.69 -14.16
CA GLY A 108 -5.51 -0.99 -14.01
C GLY A 108 -6.17 -1.12 -12.62
N ARG A 109 -5.57 -1.87 -11.69
CA ARG A 109 -6.09 -2.16 -10.35
C ARG A 109 -5.05 -1.88 -9.26
N MET A 110 -4.15 -0.94 -9.49
CA MET A 110 -3.12 -0.54 -8.54
C MET A 110 -3.01 0.98 -8.45
N LEU A 111 -2.99 1.50 -7.22
CA LEU A 111 -2.81 2.92 -6.95
C LEU A 111 -1.59 3.16 -6.06
N ASN A 112 -0.89 4.26 -6.29
CA ASN A 112 0.20 4.73 -5.45
C ASN A 112 0.04 6.22 -5.17
N ILE A 113 0.40 6.64 -3.96
CA ILE A 113 0.60 8.04 -3.63
C ILE A 113 2.09 8.34 -3.58
N HIS A 114 2.52 9.36 -4.33
CA HIS A 114 3.91 9.82 -4.37
C HIS A 114 3.99 11.23 -3.78
N PRO A 115 4.91 11.53 -2.84
CA PRO A 115 4.96 12.81 -2.15
C PRO A 115 5.68 13.90 -2.98
N SER A 116 5.22 14.11 -4.22
CA SER A 116 5.60 15.25 -5.04
C SER A 116 4.56 15.51 -6.15
N LEU A 117 4.61 16.72 -6.70
CA LEU A 117 3.86 17.09 -7.90
C LEU A 117 4.53 16.50 -9.14
N LEU A 118 4.20 15.24 -9.46
CA LEU A 118 4.71 14.58 -10.65
C LEU A 118 4.43 15.42 -11.92
N PRO A 119 5.37 15.48 -12.88
CA PRO A 119 6.59 14.66 -12.99
C PRO A 119 7.78 15.14 -12.16
N LYS A 120 7.69 16.22 -11.37
CA LYS A 120 8.80 16.69 -10.52
C LYS A 120 9.13 15.70 -9.41
N TYR A 121 10.41 15.66 -9.01
CA TYR A 121 10.91 14.91 -7.84
C TYR A 121 10.46 13.45 -7.76
N ARG A 122 10.59 12.70 -8.87
CA ARG A 122 10.51 11.23 -8.82
C ARG A 122 11.61 10.65 -7.92
N GLY A 123 11.33 9.51 -7.29
CA GLY A 123 12.28 8.81 -6.43
C GLY A 123 12.19 9.23 -4.96
N VAL A 124 13.31 9.15 -4.25
CA VAL A 124 13.39 9.42 -2.80
C VAL A 124 13.77 10.87 -2.48
N HIS A 125 13.68 11.24 -1.20
CA HIS A 125 14.06 12.56 -0.67
C HIS A 125 13.34 13.73 -1.38
N THR A 126 12.08 13.53 -1.75
CA THR A 126 11.31 14.49 -2.55
C THR A 126 11.20 15.86 -1.89
N HIS A 127 10.89 15.89 -0.59
CA HIS A 127 10.77 17.12 0.19
C HIS A 127 12.08 17.89 0.30
N GLU A 128 13.18 17.18 0.63
CA GLU A 128 14.52 17.79 0.71
C GLU A 128 14.94 18.42 -0.62
N ARG A 129 14.69 17.70 -1.73
CA ARG A 129 14.99 18.20 -3.08
C ARG A 129 14.14 19.41 -3.46
N ALA A 130 12.86 19.43 -3.11
CA ALA A 130 11.98 20.58 -3.36
C ALA A 130 12.44 21.81 -2.57
N LEU A 131 12.77 21.64 -1.28
CA LEU A 131 13.30 22.72 -0.44
C LEU A 131 14.65 23.23 -0.95
N ALA A 132 15.57 22.34 -1.33
CA ALA A 132 16.87 22.71 -1.87
C ALA A 132 16.77 23.46 -3.21
N ALA A 133 15.74 23.17 -4.01
CA ALA A 133 15.45 23.87 -5.25
C ALA A 133 14.73 25.22 -5.04
N GLY A 134 14.33 25.55 -3.80
CA GLY A 134 13.59 26.77 -3.50
C GLY A 134 12.16 26.76 -4.07
N GLU A 135 11.55 25.58 -4.20
CA GLU A 135 10.15 25.47 -4.63
C GLU A 135 9.23 26.18 -3.63
N THR A 136 8.16 26.77 -4.15
CA THR A 136 7.15 27.49 -3.35
C THR A 136 5.90 26.67 -3.08
N GLU A 137 5.82 25.47 -3.66
CA GLU A 137 4.75 24.47 -3.55
C GLU A 137 5.29 23.04 -3.65
#